data_AF-A0A3D2MCA7-F1
#
_entry.id   AF-A0A3D2MCA7-F1
#
_cell.length_a   1.000
_cell.length_b   1.000
_cell.length_c   1.000
_cell.angle_alpha   90.00
_cell.angle_beta   90.00
_cell.angle_gamma   90.00
#
_symmetry.space_group_name_H-M   'P 1'
#
loop_
_entity.id
_entity.type
_entity.pdbx_description
1 polymer ?
#
loop_
_entity_poly.entity_id
_entity_poly.type
_entity_poly.pdbx_seq_one_letter_code
_entity_poly.pdbx_strand_id
1 'polypeptide(L)'
;DAKSPVTIALGHDIGGKPVIADLAKMPHLLVAGTTGSGKSVGVNAMILSILFKSTPEDARLIMIDPKMLELSIYEGIPHLLCPVVTDMKEAANALR
;
A
#
# COMPACT_ATOMS: atom_id res chain seq x y z
N ASP A 1 -20.98 -2.92 -1.76
CA ASP A 1 -19.96 -3.94 -2.04
C ASP A 1 -18.73 -3.35 -2.69
N ALA A 2 -17.56 -3.60 -2.11
CA ALA A 2 -16.29 -3.18 -2.69
C ALA A 2 -15.69 -4.36 -3.47
N LYS A 3 -15.89 -4.37 -4.80
CA LYS A 3 -15.49 -5.48 -5.69
C LYS A 3 -14.04 -5.39 -6.18
N SER A 4 -13.40 -4.23 -6.05
CA SER A 4 -12.04 -4.00 -6.58
C SER A 4 -10.98 -4.77 -5.78
N PRO A 5 -10.01 -5.42 -6.43
CA PRO A 5 -8.88 -6.08 -5.76
C PRO A 5 -7.95 -5.08 -5.06
N VAL A 6 -8.05 -3.79 -5.39
CA VAL A 6 -7.28 -2.72 -4.76
C VAL A 6 -8.19 -1.76 -3.98
N THR A 7 -9.21 -2.32 -3.33
CA THR A 7 -10.01 -1.59 -2.34
C THR A 7 -9.13 -1.22 -1.15
N ILE A 8 -9.16 0.05 -0.73
CA ILE A 8 -8.47 0.54 0.46
C ILE A 8 -9.47 1.08 1.48
N ALA A 9 -9.34 0.65 2.74
CA ALA A 9 -10.09 1.20 3.86
C ALA A 9 -9.33 2.40 4.43
N LEU A 10 -9.93 3.59 4.39
CA LEU A 10 -9.29 4.84 4.84
C LEU A 10 -9.56 5.14 6.32
N GLY A 11 -10.66 4.62 6.87
CA GLY A 11 -11.03 4.83 8.27
C GLY A 11 -12.50 5.21 8.40
N HIS A 12 -12.79 6.18 9.25
CA HIS A 12 -14.15 6.68 9.48
C HIS A 12 -14.24 8.18 9.18
N ASP A 13 -15.39 8.63 8.70
CA ASP A 13 -15.69 10.06 8.59
C ASP A 13 -16.02 10.67 9.96
N ILE A 14 -16.30 11.98 9.99
CA ILE A 14 -16.65 12.70 11.23
C ILE A 14 -17.95 12.20 11.88
N GLY A 15 -18.80 11.48 11.14
CA GLY A 15 -20.02 10.86 11.63
C GLY A 15 -19.83 9.40 12.06
N GLY A 16 -18.58 8.89 12.03
CA GLY A 16 -18.26 7.52 12.39
C GLY A 16 -18.62 6.49 11.31
N LYS A 17 -18.94 6.91 10.08
CA LYS A 17 -19.23 5.98 8.98
C LYS A 17 -17.94 5.51 8.32
N PRO A 18 -17.83 4.22 7.95
CA PRO A 18 -16.64 3.70 7.30
C PRO A 18 -16.44 4.35 5.93
N VAL A 19 -15.21 4.82 5.66
CA VAL A 19 -14.77 5.40 4.40
C VAL A 19 -13.89 4.39 3.68
N ILE A 20 -14.36 3.96 2.51
CA ILE A 20 -13.70 2.97 1.66
C ILE A 20 -13.51 3.59 0.28
N ALA A 21 -12.31 3.46 -0.27
CA ALA A 21 -11.97 3.94 -1.60
C ALA A 21 -11.49 2.79 -2.50
N ASP A 22 -11.53 3.03 -3.81
CA ASP A 22 -11.07 2.11 -4.84
C ASP A 22 -9.85 2.72 -5.54
N LEU A 23 -8.67 2.17 -5.30
CA LEU A 23 -7.43 2.67 -5.88
C LEU A 23 -7.44 2.57 -7.41
N ALA A 24 -8.17 1.61 -8.01
CA ALA A 24 -8.27 1.52 -9.47
C ALA A 24 -9.03 2.71 -10.09
N LYS A 25 -9.94 3.34 -9.32
CA LYS A 25 -10.64 4.56 -9.72
C LYS A 25 -9.88 5.84 -9.38
N MET A 26 -8.95 5.75 -8.44
CA MET A 26 -7.97 6.79 -8.11
C MET A 26 -6.60 6.31 -8.61
N PRO A 27 -6.39 6.25 -9.94
CA PRO A 27 -5.39 5.38 -10.56
C PRO A 27 -3.98 5.56 -10.00
N HIS A 28 -3.69 6.74 -9.43
CA HIS A 28 -2.54 6.97 -8.57
C HIS A 28 -2.95 7.79 -7.34
N LEU A 29 -2.25 7.58 -6.22
CA LEU A 29 -2.48 8.28 -4.96
C LEU A 29 -1.15 8.84 -4.42
N LEU A 30 -1.16 10.11 -4.00
CA LEU A 30 -0.05 10.73 -3.27
C LEU A 30 -0.40 10.85 -1.80
N VAL A 31 0.45 10.32 -0.91
CA VAL A 31 0.28 10.39 0.54
C VAL A 31 1.41 11.20 1.17
N ALA A 32 1.07 12.25 1.93
CA ALA A 32 2.03 13.13 2.61
C ALA A 32 1.61 13.36 4.07
N GLY A 33 2.59 13.61 4.94
CA GLY A 33 2.37 13.86 6.37
C GLY A 33 3.68 14.01 7.14
N THR A 34 3.68 14.82 8.19
CA THR A 34 4.81 15.03 9.10
C THR A 34 5.00 13.81 10.03
N THR A 35 6.17 13.71 10.68
CA THR A 35 6.39 12.68 11.71
C THR A 35 5.31 12.76 12.80
N GLY A 36 4.74 11.62 13.18
CA GLY A 36 3.67 11.55 14.18
C GLY A 36 2.25 11.80 13.64
N SER A 37 2.09 12.20 12.38
CA SER A 37 0.76 12.44 11.77
C SER A 37 -0.03 11.16 11.44
N GLY A 38 0.55 9.97 11.62
CA GLY A 38 -0.08 8.70 11.30
C GLY A 38 0.12 8.21 9.86
N LYS A 39 0.96 8.87 9.05
CA LYS A 39 1.23 8.48 7.65
C LYS A 39 1.56 6.99 7.49
N SER A 40 2.53 6.47 8.25
CA SER A 40 2.97 5.07 8.14
C SER A 40 1.85 4.09 8.50
N VAL A 41 1.06 4.41 9.53
CA VAL A 41 -0.12 3.62 9.90
C VAL A 41 -1.16 3.61 8.77
N GLY A 42 -1.41 4.76 8.15
CA GLY A 42 -2.32 4.86 7.00
C GLY A 42 -1.85 4.04 5.80
N VAL A 43 -0.56 4.09 5.46
CA VAL A 43 0.02 3.27 4.37
C VAL A 43 -0.12 1.77 4.68
N ASN A 44 0.19 1.35 5.91
CA ASN A 44 0.02 -0.04 6.33
C ASN A 44 -1.45 -0.48 6.27
N ALA A 45 -2.40 0.39 6.63
CA ALA A 45 -3.83 0.11 6.50
C ALA A 45 -4.25 -0.08 5.02
N MET A 46 -3.69 0.71 4.09
CA MET A 46 -3.92 0.54 2.65
C MET A 46 -3.36 -0.79 2.15
N ILE A 47 -2.11 -1.14 2.51
CA ILE A 47 -1.48 -2.41 2.12
C ILE A 47 -2.30 -3.58 2.68
N LEU A 48 -2.63 -3.57 3.97
CA LEU A 48 -3.43 -4.62 4.61
C LEU A 48 -4.81 -4.74 3.98
N SER A 49 -5.45 -3.64 3.57
CA SER A 49 -6.75 -3.70 2.89
C SER A 49 -6.69 -4.52 1.59
N ILE A 50 -5.58 -4.43 0.85
CA ILE A 50 -5.34 -5.23 -0.35
C ILE A 50 -5.08 -6.68 0.05
N LEU A 51 -4.15 -6.92 0.98
CA LEU A 51 -3.76 -8.28 1.40
C LEU A 51 -4.93 -9.08 2.03
N PHE A 52 -5.86 -8.41 2.70
CA PHE A 52 -7.05 -9.05 3.28
C PHE A 52 -8.08 -9.49 2.25
N LYS A 53 -8.07 -8.90 1.05
CA LYS A 53 -9.09 -9.13 0.03
C LYS A 53 -8.56 -9.91 -1.16
N SER A 54 -7.31 -9.70 -1.51
CA SER A 54 -6.76 -10.07 -2.82
C SER A 54 -5.71 -11.14 -2.66
N THR A 55 -5.81 -12.18 -3.46
CA THR A 55 -4.75 -13.18 -3.60
C THR A 55 -3.60 -12.61 -4.44
N PRO A 56 -2.42 -13.26 -4.48
CA PRO A 56 -1.33 -12.85 -5.37
C PRO A 56 -1.69 -12.87 -6.86
N GLU A 57 -2.72 -13.62 -7.26
CA GLU A 57 -3.22 -13.63 -8.64
C GLU A 57 -4.04 -12.37 -8.96
N ASP A 58 -4.71 -11.81 -7.95
CA ASP A 58 -5.56 -10.62 -8.08
C ASP A 58 -4.75 -9.31 -8.02
N ALA A 59 -3.71 -9.27 -7.19
CA ALA A 59 -2.87 -8.09 -6.97
C ALA A 59 -1.42 -8.47 -6.66
N ARG A 60 -0.49 -7.77 -7.33
CA ARG A 60 0.94 -7.87 -7.09
C ARG A 60 1.53 -6.52 -6.68
N LEU A 61 2.55 -6.55 -5.84
CA LEU A 61 3.12 -5.37 -5.20
C LEU A 61 4.62 -5.26 -5.53
N ILE A 62 5.06 -4.03 -5.80
CA ILE A 62 6.46 -3.62 -5.75
C ILE A 62 6.57 -2.66 -4.58
N MET A 63 7.44 -2.97 -3.62
CA MET A 63 7.66 -2.13 -2.44
C MET A 63 9.05 -1.52 -2.49
N ILE A 64 9.12 -0.20 -2.30
CA ILE A 64 10.37 0.57 -2.31
C ILE A 64 10.49 1.25 -0.94
N ASP A 65 11.49 0.88 -0.16
CA ASP A 65 11.79 1.45 1.16
C ASP A 65 13.28 1.79 1.29
N PRO A 66 13.71 2.97 0.80
CA PRO A 66 15.12 3.34 0.78
C PRO A 66 15.70 3.62 2.17
N LYS A 67 14.86 3.69 3.20
CA LYS A 67 15.28 3.89 4.59
C LYS A 67 15.20 2.60 5.41
N MET A 68 14.58 1.55 4.88
CA MET A 68 14.36 0.26 5.56
C MET A 68 13.63 0.39 6.90
N LEU A 69 12.67 1.30 7.02
CA LEU A 69 12.00 1.59 8.29
C LEU A 69 10.59 1.02 8.39
N GLU A 70 9.86 0.96 7.29
CA GLU A 70 8.40 0.85 7.33
C GLU A 70 7.90 -0.39 6.57
N LEU A 71 8.50 -0.70 5.41
CA LEU A 71 7.99 -1.75 4.51
C LEU A 71 8.78 -3.06 4.58
N SER A 72 9.97 -3.06 5.18
CA SER A 72 10.80 -4.27 5.33
C SER A 72 10.08 -5.43 6.03
N ILE A 73 9.04 -5.14 6.83
CA ILE A 73 8.21 -6.17 7.49
C ILE A 73 7.41 -7.04 6.51
N TYR A 74 7.16 -6.55 5.29
CA TYR A 74 6.43 -7.28 4.25
C TYR A 74 7.32 -8.16 3.39
N GLU A 75 8.61 -8.23 3.68
CA GLU A 75 9.54 -9.08 2.92
C GLU A 75 9.06 -10.55 2.89
N GLY A 76 9.12 -11.17 1.72
CA GLY A 76 8.76 -12.58 1.53
C GLY A 76 7.27 -12.90 1.38
N ILE A 77 6.35 -11.93 1.44
CA ILE A 77 4.93 -12.21 1.13
C ILE A 77 4.77 -12.59 -0.35
N PRO A 78 3.82 -13.50 -0.69
CA PRO A 78 3.68 -14.01 -2.06
C PRO A 78 3.19 -12.96 -3.06
N HIS A 79 2.65 -11.83 -2.59
CA HIS A 79 2.23 -10.71 -3.44
C HIS A 79 3.41 -9.92 -4.02
N LEU A 80 4.60 -10.00 -3.45
CA LEU A 80 5.77 -9.25 -3.91
C LEU A 80 6.26 -9.75 -5.28
N LEU A 81 6.51 -8.84 -6.22
CA LEU A 81 7.12 -9.15 -7.53
C LEU A 81 8.64 -9.31 -7.46
N CYS A 82 9.25 -8.62 -6.50
CA CYS A 82 10.66 -8.66 -6.18
C CYS A 82 10.82 -8.41 -4.66
N PRO A 83 11.99 -8.71 -4.07
CA PRO A 83 12.31 -8.31 -2.71
C PRO A 83 12.06 -6.80 -2.50
N VAL A 84 11.83 -6.38 -1.26
CA VAL A 84 11.66 -4.96 -0.92
C VAL A 84 12.89 -4.18 -1.38
N VAL A 85 12.68 -3.24 -2.29
CA VAL A 85 13.76 -2.51 -2.95
C VAL A 85 14.25 -1.40 -2.03
N THR A 86 15.54 -1.43 -1.71
CA THR A 86 16.19 -0.47 -0.81
C THR A 86 17.16 0.44 -1.55
N ASP A 87 17.81 -0.07 -2.61
CA ASP A 87 18.69 0.72 -3.47
C ASP A 87 17.88 1.59 -4.44
N MET A 88 18.18 2.89 -4.48
CA MET A 88 17.45 3.84 -5.33
C MET A 88 17.69 3.65 -6.83
N LYS A 89 18.80 3.04 -7.24
CA LYS A 89 19.07 2.69 -8.64
C LYS A 89 18.23 1.48 -9.05
N GLU A 90 18.10 0.49 -8.17
CA GLU A 90 17.17 -0.63 -8.39
C GLU A 90 15.72 -0.16 -8.43
N ALA A 91 15.33 0.80 -7.59
CA ALA A 91 14.00 1.41 -7.62
C ALA A 91 13.68 2.03 -9.00
N ALA A 92 14.66 2.70 -9.62
CA ALA A 92 14.49 3.25 -10.96
C ALA A 92 14.28 2.16 -12.03
N ASN A 93 14.91 0.99 -11.86
CA ASN A 93 14.69 -0.15 -12.75
C ASN A 93 13.32 -0.80 -12.54
N ALA A 94 12.82 -0.84 -11.29
CA ALA A 94 11.50 -1.40 -10.98
C ALA A 94 10.32 -0.54 -11.50
N LEU A 95 10.59 0.73 -11.81
CA LEU A 95 9.61 1.69 -12.37
C LEU A 95 9.63 1.75 -13.91
N ARG A 96 10.58 1.07 -14.56
CA ARG A 96 10.67 0.96 -16.02
C ARG A 96 9.82 -0.18 -16.55
#